data_AF-A0A3C0GDP7-F1
#
_entry.id   AF-A0A3C0GDP7-F1
#
_cell.length_a   1.000
_cell.length_b   1.000
_cell.length_c   1.000
_cell.angle_alpha   90.00
_cell.angle_beta   90.00
_cell.angle_gamma   90.00
#
_symmetry.space_group_name_H-M   'P 1'
#
loop_
_entity.id
_entity.type
_entity.pdbx_description
1 polymer ?
#
loop_
_entity_poly.entity_id
_entity_poly.type
_entity_poly.pdbx_seq_one_letter_code
_entity_poly.pdbx_strand_id
1 'polypeptide(L)'
;QREYWERKTIELPSLAKYQKEKRTWKNWFVGNPSPVLVIRRLTNNEWDNINEKFLDLRTELAKDSVLLQSIVGKMIDSQEISQEEKKIIAAAQAKAMPIYYGMLEVMIDEPKMQYDEVVALLDVCDQNDRDNLMAQVNTLTSEKMSIAQAIADERMTEVNELHTKMMGDVGFGR
;
A
#
# COMPACT_ATOMS: atom_id res chain seq x y z
N GLN A 1 -11.93 -21.56 4.67
CA GLN A 1 -10.46 -21.74 4.52
C GLN A 1 -9.88 -20.53 3.79
N ARG A 2 -9.34 -19.51 4.47
CA ARG A 2 -8.67 -18.37 3.79
C ARG A 2 -7.58 -17.70 4.66
N GLU A 3 -6.69 -18.47 5.29
CA GLU A 3 -5.78 -17.93 6.33
C GLU A 3 -4.29 -18.16 6.05
N TYR A 4 -3.90 -18.28 4.77
CA TYR A 4 -2.49 -18.49 4.35
C TYR A 4 -1.89 -17.30 3.58
N TRP A 5 -2.61 -16.17 3.52
CA TRP A 5 -2.39 -15.15 2.51
C TRP A 5 -1.44 -14.03 2.98
N GLU A 6 -0.49 -13.70 2.10
CA GLU A 6 0.13 -12.38 1.90
C GLU A 6 1.48 -12.07 2.57
N ARG A 7 2.40 -13.02 2.68
CA ARG A 7 3.84 -12.67 2.74
C ARG A 7 4.37 -12.57 1.31
N LYS A 8 4.92 -11.40 0.93
CA LYS A 8 5.57 -11.19 -0.37
C LYS A 8 7.04 -10.90 -0.17
N THR A 9 7.87 -11.68 -0.85
CA THR A 9 9.31 -11.49 -0.90
C THR A 9 9.65 -10.54 -2.05
N ILE A 10 10.36 -9.46 -1.75
CA ILE A 10 10.75 -8.41 -2.69
C ILE A 10 12.28 -8.35 -2.71
N GLU A 11 12.86 -8.52 -3.88
CA GLU A 11 14.29 -8.33 -4.08
C GLU A 11 14.62 -6.85 -4.30
N LEU A 12 15.74 -6.41 -3.73
CA LEU A 12 16.28 -5.05 -3.84
C LEU A 12 17.68 -5.09 -4.46
N PRO A 13 17.81 -5.43 -5.76
CA PRO A 13 19.09 -5.60 -6.43
C PRO A 13 19.99 -4.35 -6.37
N SER A 14 19.42 -3.15 -6.30
CA SER A 14 20.20 -1.91 -6.19
C SER A 14 21.03 -1.84 -4.90
N LEU A 15 20.63 -2.60 -3.88
CA LEU A 15 21.30 -2.67 -2.59
C LEU A 15 22.37 -3.76 -2.51
N ALA A 16 22.49 -4.64 -3.51
CA ALA A 16 23.46 -5.74 -3.51
C ALA A 16 24.92 -5.26 -3.34
N LYS A 17 25.23 -4.05 -3.82
CA LYS A 17 26.54 -3.39 -3.65
C LYS A 17 26.92 -3.09 -2.20
N TYR A 18 25.95 -3.02 -1.29
CA TYR A 18 26.18 -2.76 0.13
C TYR A 18 26.34 -4.04 0.96
N GLN A 19 26.07 -5.22 0.38
CA GLN A 19 26.32 -6.48 1.07
C GLN A 19 27.81 -6.78 1.14
N LYS A 20 28.30 -7.15 2.33
CA LYS A 20 29.65 -7.70 2.49
C LYS A 20 29.75 -8.98 1.66
N GLU A 21 30.71 -9.02 0.75
CA GLU A 21 31.01 -10.21 -0.05
C GLU A 21 31.22 -11.42 0.86
N LYS A 22 30.32 -12.40 0.79
CA LYS A 22 30.59 -13.71 1.38
C LYS A 22 31.54 -14.44 0.44
N ARG A 23 32.84 -14.34 0.71
CA ARG A 23 33.90 -15.04 -0.04
C ARG A 23 33.81 -16.54 0.21
N THR A 24 32.92 -17.19 -0.52
CA THR A 24 32.82 -18.64 -0.64
C THR A 24 33.08 -19.02 -2.09
N TRP A 25 33.82 -20.11 -2.33
CA TRP A 25 34.15 -20.59 -3.67
C TRP A 25 32.92 -20.73 -4.60
N LYS A 26 31.75 -21.05 -4.05
CA LYS A 26 30.45 -21.06 -4.77
C LYS A 26 29.99 -19.67 -5.24
N ASN A 27 30.23 -18.62 -4.46
CA ASN A 27 29.79 -17.26 -4.79
C ASN A 27 30.67 -16.59 -5.85
N TRP A 28 31.87 -17.14 -6.11
CA TRP A 28 32.72 -16.67 -7.21
C TRP A 28 32.09 -16.94 -8.59
N PHE A 29 31.23 -17.97 -8.69
CA PHE A 29 30.51 -18.31 -9.92
C PHE A 29 29.10 -17.74 -10.03
N VAL A 30 28.48 -17.33 -8.90
CA VAL A 30 27.03 -17.01 -8.83
C VAL A 30 26.76 -15.54 -8.44
N GLY A 31 27.77 -14.79 -7.98
CA GLY A 31 27.59 -13.42 -7.48
C GLY A 31 27.02 -13.38 -6.05
N ASN A 32 26.94 -12.18 -5.46
CA ASN A 32 26.30 -12.00 -4.15
C ASN A 32 24.77 -12.05 -4.29
N PRO A 33 24.04 -12.69 -3.36
CA PRO A 33 22.58 -12.72 -3.39
C PRO A 33 22.00 -11.32 -3.21
N SER A 34 20.92 -11.00 -3.93
CA SER A 34 20.21 -9.74 -3.79
C SER A 34 19.64 -9.57 -2.37
N PRO A 35 19.73 -8.39 -1.74
CA PRO A 35 18.98 -8.08 -0.53
C PRO A 35 17.48 -8.29 -0.75
N VAL A 36 16.80 -8.71 0.31
CA VAL A 36 15.38 -9.08 0.25
C VAL A 36 14.64 -8.44 1.41
N LEU A 37 13.44 -7.96 1.11
CA LEU A 37 12.41 -7.65 2.11
C LEU A 37 11.29 -8.67 2.02
N VAL A 38 10.73 -9.05 3.15
CA VAL A 38 9.43 -9.71 3.20
C VAL A 38 8.44 -8.69 3.71
N ILE A 39 7.41 -8.41 2.91
CA ILE A 39 6.30 -7.55 3.32
C ILE A 39 5.04 -8.37 3.52
N ARG A 40 4.14 -7.86 4.35
CA ARG A 40 2.80 -8.40 4.56
C ARG A 40 1.73 -7.34 4.45
N ARG A 41 0.49 -7.77 4.26
CA ARG A 41 -0.65 -6.86 4.36
C ARG A 41 -0.82 -6.36 5.80
N LEU A 42 -1.26 -5.10 5.91
CA LEU A 42 -1.66 -4.47 7.17
C LEU A 42 -2.97 -5.07 7.68
N THR A 43 -3.02 -5.39 8.97
CA THR A 43 -4.27 -5.68 9.69
C THR A 43 -5.14 -4.42 9.82
N ASN A 44 -6.42 -4.57 10.17
CA ASN A 44 -7.34 -3.44 10.32
C ASN A 44 -6.83 -2.42 11.34
N ASN A 45 -6.45 -2.90 12.55
CA ASN A 45 -5.92 -2.03 13.59
C ASN A 45 -4.65 -1.28 13.17
N GLU A 46 -3.74 -1.95 12.46
CA GLU A 46 -2.52 -1.29 11.95
C GLU A 46 -2.83 -0.19 10.95
N TRP A 47 -3.83 -0.41 10.08
CA TRP A 47 -4.28 0.58 9.12
C TRP A 47 -4.95 1.77 9.79
N ASP A 48 -5.79 1.53 10.79
CA ASP A 48 -6.43 2.58 11.56
C ASP A 48 -5.40 3.41 12.34
N ASN A 49 -4.39 2.76 12.93
CA ASN A 49 -3.28 3.42 13.59
C ASN A 49 -2.47 4.29 12.60
N ILE A 50 -2.21 3.81 11.38
CA ILE A 50 -1.54 4.59 10.34
C ILE A 50 -2.41 5.80 9.95
N ASN A 51 -3.71 5.58 9.78
CA ASN A 51 -4.66 6.65 9.42
C ASN A 51 -4.72 7.74 10.49
N GLU A 52 -4.68 7.36 11.76
CA GLU A 52 -4.65 8.27 12.90
C GLU A 52 -3.31 9.01 12.97
N LYS A 53 -2.19 8.28 12.87
CA LYS A 53 -0.81 8.85 12.88
C LYS A 53 -0.63 9.94 11.82
N PHE A 54 -1.25 9.78 10.65
CA PHE A 54 -1.13 10.72 9.53
C PHE A 54 -2.42 11.49 9.22
N LEU A 55 -3.31 11.64 10.20
CA LEU A 55 -4.62 12.29 9.97
C LEU A 55 -4.48 13.68 9.35
N ASP A 56 -3.66 14.55 9.93
CA ASP A 56 -3.46 15.92 9.45
C ASP A 56 -2.92 15.95 8.01
N LEU A 57 -1.91 15.13 7.72
CA LEU A 57 -1.32 15.03 6.39
C LEU A 57 -2.33 14.53 5.35
N ARG A 58 -3.16 13.54 5.72
CA ARG A 58 -4.25 13.04 4.86
C ARG A 58 -5.31 14.11 4.63
N THR A 59 -5.69 14.87 5.67
CA THR A 59 -6.63 15.98 5.54
C THR A 59 -6.09 17.06 4.62
N GLU A 60 -4.79 17.37 4.68
CA GLU A 60 -4.18 18.30 3.76
C GLU A 60 -4.14 17.79 2.32
N LEU A 61 -3.75 16.53 2.10
CA LEU A 61 -3.77 15.90 0.77
C LEU A 61 -5.19 15.85 0.18
N ALA A 62 -6.20 15.70 1.03
CA ALA A 62 -7.59 15.69 0.60
C ALA A 62 -8.07 17.05 0.05
N LYS A 63 -7.45 18.16 0.46
CA LYS A 63 -7.79 19.50 -0.07
C LYS A 63 -7.53 19.61 -1.56
N ASP A 64 -6.50 18.93 -2.04
CA ASP A 64 -6.09 18.92 -3.44
C ASP A 64 -6.70 17.74 -4.22
N SER A 65 -7.54 16.91 -3.57
CA SER A 65 -8.06 15.66 -4.16
C SER A 65 -8.86 15.87 -5.44
N VAL A 66 -9.70 16.91 -5.51
CA VAL A 66 -10.52 17.21 -6.70
C VAL A 66 -9.63 17.57 -7.89
N LEU A 67 -8.62 18.40 -7.66
CA LEU A 67 -7.65 18.78 -8.70
C LEU A 67 -6.88 17.54 -9.17
N LEU A 68 -6.35 16.74 -8.25
CA LEU A 68 -5.60 15.53 -8.59
C LEU A 68 -6.47 14.51 -9.35
N GLN A 69 -7.73 14.30 -8.93
CA GLN A 69 -8.67 13.43 -9.65
C GLN A 69 -8.92 13.93 -11.07
N SER A 70 -9.04 15.24 -11.29
CA SER A 70 -9.20 15.80 -12.63
C SER A 70 -8.00 15.52 -13.53
N ILE A 71 -6.77 15.65 -13.00
CA ILE A 71 -5.54 15.38 -13.74
C ILE A 71 -5.40 13.88 -14.02
N VAL A 72 -5.68 13.02 -13.04
CA VAL A 72 -5.66 11.57 -13.21
C VAL A 72 -6.71 11.11 -14.22
N GLY A 73 -7.90 11.73 -14.22
CA GLY A 73 -8.95 11.48 -15.23
C GLY A 73 -8.43 11.74 -16.64
N LYS A 74 -7.74 12.87 -16.87
CA LYS A 74 -7.08 13.15 -18.15
C LYS A 74 -6.08 12.06 -18.55
N MET A 75 -5.28 11.56 -17.61
CA MET A 75 -4.32 10.47 -17.88
C MET A 75 -5.03 9.17 -18.28
N ILE A 76 -6.12 8.81 -17.61
CA ILE A 76 -6.94 7.63 -17.93
C ILE A 76 -7.53 7.76 -19.34
N ASP A 77 -8.02 8.96 -19.67
CA ASP A 77 -8.55 9.29 -20.99
C ASP A 77 -7.46 9.46 -22.07
N SER A 78 -6.20 9.12 -21.76
CA SER A 78 -5.02 9.26 -22.64
C SER A 78 -4.82 10.69 -23.17
N GLN A 79 -5.31 11.69 -22.45
CA GLN A 79 -5.10 13.09 -22.76
C GLN A 79 -3.71 13.53 -22.32
N GLU A 80 -3.16 14.50 -23.05
CA GLU A 80 -1.85 15.06 -22.70
C GLU A 80 -1.95 15.90 -21.43
N ILE A 81 -1.12 15.56 -20.45
CA ILE A 81 -0.94 16.32 -19.21
C ILE A 81 0.17 17.34 -19.36
N SER A 82 -0.13 18.59 -19.01
CA SER A 82 0.81 19.71 -19.05
C SER A 82 1.97 19.51 -18.07
N GLN A 83 3.05 20.26 -18.28
CA GLN A 83 4.20 20.25 -17.36
C GLN A 83 3.83 20.75 -15.95
N GLU A 84 2.85 21.65 -15.84
CA GLU A 84 2.37 22.14 -14.56
C GLU A 84 1.57 21.08 -13.81
N GLU A 85 0.70 20.35 -14.51
CA GLU A 85 -0.04 19.21 -13.94
C GLU A 85 0.90 18.08 -13.49
N LYS A 86 1.97 17.81 -14.25
CA LYS A 86 3.02 16.86 -13.84
C LYS A 86 3.71 17.31 -12.53
N LYS A 87 3.99 18.60 -12.37
CA LYS A 87 4.56 19.15 -11.13
C LYS A 87 3.60 19.01 -9.96
N ILE A 88 2.30 19.25 -10.17
CA ILE A 88 1.27 19.09 -9.15
C ILE A 88 1.20 17.63 -8.68
N ILE A 89 1.19 16.67 -9.61
CA ILE A 89 1.23 15.23 -9.27
C ILE A 89 2.50 14.90 -8.48
N ALA A 90 3.66 15.33 -8.96
CA ALA A 90 4.94 15.05 -8.29
C ALA A 90 4.99 15.64 -6.88
N ALA A 91 4.47 16.86 -6.70
CA ALA A 91 4.39 17.50 -5.38
C ALA A 91 3.43 16.76 -4.44
N ALA A 92 2.28 16.33 -4.94
CA ALA A 92 1.32 15.54 -4.15
C ALA A 92 1.91 14.17 -3.76
N GLN A 93 2.61 13.50 -4.68
CA GLN A 93 3.28 12.25 -4.40
C GLN A 93 4.38 12.43 -3.34
N ALA A 94 5.23 13.45 -3.49
CA ALA A 94 6.25 13.78 -2.49
C ALA A 94 5.65 14.07 -1.11
N LYS A 95 4.53 14.79 -1.07
CA LYS A 95 3.78 15.07 0.17
C LYS A 95 3.17 13.82 0.80
N ALA A 96 2.79 12.83 0.01
CA ALA A 96 2.23 11.56 0.49
C ALA A 96 3.30 10.56 0.98
N MET A 97 4.57 10.73 0.60
CA MET A 97 5.66 9.79 0.95
C MET A 97 5.76 9.44 2.44
N PRO A 98 5.58 10.37 3.41
CA PRO A 98 5.62 10.03 4.82
C PRO A 98 4.61 8.96 5.23
N ILE A 99 3.44 8.93 4.57
CA ILE A 99 2.41 7.92 4.80
C ILE A 99 2.91 6.56 4.27
N TYR A 100 3.50 6.53 3.08
CA TYR A 100 4.08 5.31 2.50
C TYR A 100 5.20 4.73 3.36
N TYR A 101 6.06 5.58 3.92
CA TYR A 101 7.08 5.15 4.88
C TYR A 101 6.47 4.51 6.13
N GLY A 102 5.41 5.13 6.68
CA GLY A 102 4.70 4.58 7.83
C GLY A 102 3.94 3.28 7.51
N MET A 103 3.42 3.13 6.29
CA MET A 103 2.87 1.86 5.84
C MET A 103 3.95 0.79 5.77
N LEU A 104 5.08 1.09 5.14
CA LEU A 104 6.20 0.15 5.00
C LEU A 104 6.81 -0.25 6.34
N GLU A 105 6.95 0.67 7.29
CA GLU A 105 7.38 0.39 8.67
C GLU A 105 6.58 -0.78 9.28
N VAL A 106 5.27 -0.79 9.07
CA VAL A 106 4.38 -1.81 9.64
C VAL A 106 4.25 -3.05 8.73
N MET A 107 4.30 -2.85 7.42
CA MET A 107 4.20 -3.92 6.41
C MET A 107 5.46 -4.78 6.32
N ILE A 108 6.65 -4.20 6.52
CA ILE A 108 7.90 -4.96 6.46
C ILE A 108 7.92 -5.95 7.64
N ASP A 109 7.96 -7.23 7.30
CA ASP A 109 8.06 -8.30 8.25
C ASP A 109 9.51 -8.71 8.51
N GLU A 110 10.31 -8.80 7.45
CA GLU A 110 11.72 -9.16 7.55
C GLU A 110 12.59 -8.35 6.57
N PRO A 111 13.71 -7.78 7.03
CA PRO A 111 14.05 -7.55 8.44
C PRO A 111 13.12 -6.49 9.04
N LYS A 112 12.82 -6.58 10.34
CA LYS A 112 12.04 -5.51 11.00
C LYS A 112 12.81 -4.19 10.95
N MET A 113 12.12 -3.14 10.52
CA MET A 113 12.66 -1.79 10.37
C MET A 113 11.74 -0.79 11.06
N GLN A 114 12.33 0.19 11.72
CA GLN A 114 11.64 1.38 12.22
C GLN A 114 11.46 2.41 11.10
N TYR A 115 10.57 3.39 11.30
CA TYR A 115 10.32 4.46 10.34
C TYR A 115 11.59 5.06 9.70
N ASP A 116 12.55 5.49 10.51
CA ASP A 116 13.78 6.13 10.02
C ASP A 116 14.67 5.18 9.22
N GLU A 117 14.64 3.89 9.53
CA GLU A 117 15.36 2.85 8.79
C GLU A 117 14.70 2.59 7.42
N VAL A 118 13.36 2.66 7.35
CA VAL A 118 12.62 2.59 6.08
C VAL A 118 12.90 3.81 5.21
N VAL A 119 12.97 5.01 5.80
CA VAL A 119 13.37 6.22 5.08
C VAL A 119 14.78 6.05 4.50
N ALA A 120 15.75 5.65 5.34
CA ALA A 120 17.12 5.45 4.92
C ALA A 120 17.25 4.36 3.83
N LEU A 121 16.51 3.26 3.96
CA LEU A 121 16.43 2.19 2.97
C LEU A 121 15.99 2.74 1.61
N LEU A 122 14.89 3.49 1.59
CA LEU A 122 14.36 4.05 0.36
C LEU A 122 15.31 5.09 -0.22
N ASP A 123 15.99 5.89 0.59
CA ASP A 123 16.98 6.87 0.14
C ASP A 123 18.19 6.25 -0.57
N VAL A 124 18.56 5.01 -0.24
CA VAL A 124 19.68 4.31 -0.89
C VAL A 124 19.25 3.40 -2.06
N CYS A 125 17.98 3.01 -2.12
CA CYS A 125 17.42 2.30 -3.28
C CYS A 125 17.46 3.19 -4.52
N ASP A 126 17.68 2.58 -5.68
CA ASP A 126 17.46 3.27 -6.95
C ASP A 126 15.96 3.46 -7.23
N GLN A 127 15.65 4.19 -8.30
CA GLN A 127 14.25 4.50 -8.65
C GLN A 127 13.42 3.24 -8.94
N ASN A 128 14.01 2.22 -9.59
CA ASN A 128 13.28 1.01 -9.94
C ASN A 128 12.88 0.21 -8.71
N ASP A 129 13.80 0.05 -7.76
CA ASP A 129 13.53 -0.67 -6.51
C ASP A 129 12.49 0.08 -5.66
N ARG A 130 12.58 1.43 -5.61
CA ARG A 130 11.56 2.27 -4.95
C ARG A 130 10.19 2.08 -5.60
N ASP A 131 10.10 2.20 -6.91
CA ASP A 131 8.84 2.11 -7.64
C ASP A 131 8.21 0.72 -7.50
N ASN A 132 9.02 -0.34 -7.57
CA ASN A 132 8.55 -1.70 -7.33
C ASN A 132 8.02 -1.86 -5.90
N LEU A 133 8.73 -1.36 -4.89
CA LEU A 133 8.27 -1.43 -3.50
C LEU A 133 6.96 -0.67 -3.30
N MET A 134 6.84 0.54 -3.85
CA MET A 134 5.61 1.34 -3.80
C MET A 134 4.45 0.67 -4.54
N ALA A 135 4.72 0.04 -5.69
CA ALA A 135 3.71 -0.73 -6.41
C ALA A 135 3.15 -1.87 -5.55
N GLN A 136 4.01 -2.61 -4.85
CA GLN A 136 3.57 -3.69 -3.95
C GLN A 136 2.75 -3.16 -2.76
N VAL A 137 3.14 -2.03 -2.18
CA VAL A 137 2.36 -1.36 -1.12
C VAL A 137 0.98 -0.97 -1.63
N ASN A 138 0.91 -0.34 -2.81
CA ASN A 138 -0.35 0.05 -3.43
C ASN A 138 -1.23 -1.16 -3.73
N THR A 139 -0.68 -2.25 -4.27
CA THR A 139 -1.42 -3.50 -4.52
C THR A 139 -2.02 -4.06 -3.23
N LEU A 140 -1.21 -4.27 -2.19
CA LEU A 140 -1.68 -4.86 -0.94
C LEU A 140 -2.72 -3.99 -0.21
N THR A 141 -2.59 -2.68 -0.35
CA THR A 141 -3.55 -1.69 0.17
C THR A 141 -4.86 -1.71 -0.62
N SER A 142 -4.79 -1.75 -1.95
CA SER A 142 -5.97 -1.75 -2.81
C SER A 142 -6.79 -3.03 -2.66
N GLU A 143 -6.12 -4.18 -2.59
CA GLU A 143 -6.77 -5.46 -2.32
C GLU A 143 -7.47 -5.46 -0.94
N LYS A 144 -6.86 -4.82 0.07
CA LYS A 144 -7.50 -4.65 1.39
C LYS A 144 -8.79 -3.83 1.30
N MET A 145 -8.78 -2.71 0.57
CA MET A 145 -9.98 -1.91 0.36
C MET A 145 -11.08 -2.72 -0.34
N SER A 146 -10.72 -3.49 -1.37
CA SER A 146 -11.67 -4.35 -2.08
C SER A 146 -12.29 -5.41 -1.16
N ILE A 147 -11.49 -6.06 -0.30
CA ILE A 147 -12.00 -7.04 0.67
C ILE A 147 -12.88 -6.36 1.74
N ALA A 148 -12.48 -5.19 2.24
CA ALA A 148 -13.28 -4.44 3.20
C ALA A 148 -14.64 -4.03 2.62
N GLN A 149 -14.67 -3.61 1.34
CA GLN A 149 -15.89 -3.30 0.62
C GLN A 149 -16.78 -4.55 0.45
N ALA A 150 -16.22 -5.68 0.02
CA ALA A 150 -16.98 -6.93 -0.13
C ALA A 150 -17.62 -7.39 1.19
N ILE A 151 -16.90 -7.28 2.30
CA ILE A 151 -17.44 -7.60 3.64
C ILE A 151 -18.54 -6.64 4.05
N ALA A 152 -18.41 -5.35 3.74
CA ALA A 152 -19.45 -4.35 4.02
C ALA A 152 -20.72 -4.62 3.21
N ASP A 153 -20.57 -4.97 1.93
CA ASP A 153 -21.68 -5.30 1.03
C ASP A 153 -22.40 -6.59 1.47
N GLU A 154 -21.66 -7.64 1.89
CA GLU A 154 -22.25 -8.85 2.49
C GLU A 154 -23.08 -8.51 3.74
N ARG A 155 -22.52 -7.72 4.67
CA ARG A 155 -23.24 -7.31 5.90
C ARG A 155 -24.49 -6.49 5.60
N MET A 156 -24.44 -5.58 4.63
CA MET A 156 -25.63 -4.82 4.22
C MET A 156 -26.70 -5.73 3.60
N THR A 157 -26.29 -6.74 2.84
CA THR A 157 -27.19 -7.72 2.25
C THR A 157 -27.87 -8.56 3.34
N GLU A 158 -27.10 -9.04 4.33
CA GLU A 158 -27.63 -9.76 5.49
C GLU A 158 -28.61 -8.91 6.31
N VAL A 159 -28.29 -7.63 6.55
CA VAL A 159 -29.19 -6.70 7.25
C VAL A 159 -30.49 -6.48 6.46
N ASN A 160 -30.42 -6.32 5.15
CA ASN A 160 -31.59 -6.18 4.30
C ASN A 160 -32.45 -7.45 4.28
N GLU A 161 -31.85 -8.63 4.28
CA GLU A 161 -32.57 -9.90 4.39
C GLU A 161 -33.25 -10.07 5.74
N LEU A 162 -32.57 -9.71 6.85
CA LEU A 162 -33.14 -9.72 8.19
C LEU A 162 -34.30 -8.72 8.34
N HIS A 163 -34.15 -7.52 7.80
CA HIS A 163 -35.20 -6.50 7.81
C HIS A 163 -36.42 -6.94 6.98
N THR A 164 -36.19 -7.58 5.83
CA THR A 164 -37.27 -8.14 4.99
C THR A 164 -37.99 -9.30 5.68
N LYS A 165 -37.26 -10.20 6.35
CA LYS A 165 -37.84 -11.28 7.15
C LYS A 165 -38.66 -10.74 8.35
N MET A 166 -38.14 -9.75 9.06
CA MET A 166 -38.86 -9.10 10.16
C MET A 166 -40.15 -8.40 9.70
N MET A 167 -40.12 -7.71 8.54
CA MET A 167 -41.34 -7.11 8.00
C MET A 167 -42.34 -8.14 7.44
N GLY A 168 -41.86 -9.30 6.98
CA GLY A 168 -42.69 -10.43 6.57
C GLY A 168 -43.44 -11.08 7.74
N ASP A 169 -42.80 -11.23 8.91
CA ASP A 169 -43.40 -11.84 10.11
C ASP A 169 -44.41 -10.94 10.83
N VAL A 170 -44.33 -9.61 10.64
CA VAL A 170 -45.31 -8.66 11.22
C VAL A 170 -46.62 -8.59 10.39
N GLY A 171 -46.68 -9.28 9.24
CA GLY A 171 -47.81 -9.27 8.31
C GLY A 171 -48.93 -10.31 8.55
N PHE A 172 -48.76 -11.28 9.46
CA PHE A 172 -49.75 -12.33 9.72
C PHE A 172 -50.10 -12.43 11.21
N GLY A 173 -50.74 -11.38 11.72
CA GLY A 173 -51.50 -11.40 12.96
C GLY A 173 -52.90 -10.85 12.73
N ARG A 174 -53.76 -11.63 12.07
CA ARG A 174 -55.22 -11.47 12.06
C ARG A 174 -55.86 -12.72 12.60
#